data_AF-H6SRU0-F1
#
_entry.id   AF-H6SRU0-F1
#
_cell.length_a   1.000
_cell.length_b   1.000
_cell.length_c   1.000
_cell.angle_alpha   90.00
_cell.angle_beta   90.00
_cell.angle_gamma   90.00
#
_symmetry.space_group_name_H-M   'P 1'
#
loop_
_entity.id
_entity.type
_entity.pdbx_description
1 polymer ?
#
loop_
_entity_poly.entity_id
_entity_poly.type
_entity_poly.pdbx_seq_one_letter_code
_entity_poly.pdbx_strand_id
1 'polypeptide(L)' 'MVGRGKMDLDDRPVHPPRPPMPAPLDDMSLGDLEDYIHTLEAEIARTRAHIATRSGQRTAAERLFRAASP' A
#
# COMPACT_ATOMS: atom_id res chain seq x y z
N MET A 1 38.68 22.78 -14.17
CA MET A 1 38.06 21.51 -13.72
C MET A 1 37.00 21.86 -12.70
N VAL A 2 35.72 21.86 -13.08
CA VAL A 2 34.62 21.92 -12.11
C VAL A 2 34.07 20.49 -11.99
N GLY A 3 34.10 19.97 -10.77
CA GLY A 3 33.75 18.60 -10.44
C GLY A 3 32.34 18.26 -10.91
N ARG A 4 32.23 17.10 -11.59
CA ARG A 4 30.96 16.39 -11.73
C ARG A 4 30.48 16.07 -10.32
N GLY A 5 29.54 16.88 -9.81
CA GLY A 5 28.75 16.53 -8.64
C GLY A 5 28.07 15.20 -8.94
N LYS A 6 28.44 14.17 -8.18
CA LYS A 6 27.63 12.96 -8.10
C LYS A 6 26.28 13.41 -7.56
N MET A 7 25.26 13.46 -8.41
CA MET A 7 23.89 13.58 -7.92
C MET A 7 23.65 12.32 -7.10
N ASP A 8 23.57 12.46 -5.78
CA ASP A 8 23.27 11.38 -4.85
C ASP A 8 21.95 10.72 -5.28
N LEU A 9 22.06 9.51 -5.79
CA LEU A 9 20.94 8.69 -6.25
C LEU A 9 19.98 8.28 -5.11
N ASP A 10 20.40 8.52 -3.86
CA ASP A 10 19.76 8.14 -2.61
C ASP A 10 18.68 9.12 -2.15
N ASP A 11 18.63 10.34 -2.69
CA ASP A 11 17.63 11.37 -2.31
C ASP A 11 16.36 11.32 -3.19
N ARG A 12 16.22 10.26 -4.00
CA ARG A 12 15.01 10.07 -4.81
C ARG A 12 13.87 9.58 -3.91
N PRO A 13 12.71 10.24 -3.91
CA PRO A 13 11.54 9.69 -3.24
C PRO A 13 11.28 8.28 -3.79
N VAL A 14 11.41 7.26 -2.94
CA VAL A 14 11.08 5.89 -3.28
C VAL A 14 9.57 5.88 -3.54
N HIS A 15 9.20 5.90 -4.81
CA HIS A 15 7.80 5.74 -5.18
C HIS A 15 7.35 4.38 -4.67
N PRO A 16 6.23 4.30 -3.93
CA PRO A 16 5.67 3.01 -3.60
C PRO A 16 5.41 2.24 -4.91
N PRO A 17 5.60 0.91 -4.92
CA PRO A 17 5.32 0.12 -6.10
C PRO A 17 3.88 0.42 -6.56
N ARG A 18 3.73 0.72 -7.85
CA ARG A 18 2.39 0.94 -8.41
C ARG A 18 1.63 -0.39 -8.30
N PRO A 19 0.33 -0.34 -7.94
CA PRO A 19 -0.48 -1.55 -8.00
C PRO A 19 -0.47 -2.11 -9.43
N PRO A 20 -0.61 -3.43 -9.58
CA PRO A 20 -0.75 -4.04 -10.90
C PRO A 20 -1.93 -3.41 -11.66
N MET A 21 -1.79 -3.28 -12.98
CA MET A 21 -2.90 -2.84 -13.82
C MET A 21 -4.08 -3.83 -13.68
N PRO A 22 -5.33 -3.34 -13.69
CA PRO A 22 -6.50 -4.21 -13.69
C PRO A 22 -6.47 -5.19 -14.87
N ALA A 23 -6.98 -6.40 -14.67
CA ALA A 23 -7.09 -7.37 -15.75
C ALA A 23 -8.05 -6.89 -16.85
N PRO A 24 -7.79 -7.21 -18.13
CA PRO A 24 -8.73 -6.91 -19.22
C PRO A 24 -9.98 -7.78 -19.07
N LEU A 25 -11.16 -7.16 -19.00
CA LEU A 25 -12.41 -7.86 -18.70
C LEU A 25 -13.15 -8.36 -19.95
N ASP A 26 -12.95 -7.70 -21.09
CA ASP A 26 -13.73 -7.96 -22.31
C ASP A 26 -13.55 -9.38 -22.88
N ASP A 27 -12.42 -10.02 -22.57
CA ASP A 27 -12.07 -11.37 -23.03
C ASP A 27 -12.39 -12.47 -22.00
N MET A 28 -12.90 -12.11 -20.82
CA MET A 28 -13.22 -13.06 -19.74
C MET A 28 -14.60 -13.69 -19.94
N SER A 29 -14.74 -14.98 -19.62
CA SER A 29 -16.06 -15.61 -19.53
C SER A 29 -16.80 -15.14 -18.28
N LEU A 30 -18.11 -15.40 -18.19
CA LEU A 30 -18.88 -15.07 -16.99
C LEU A 30 -18.33 -15.75 -15.73
N GLY A 31 -17.90 -17.01 -15.81
CA GLY A 31 -17.28 -17.71 -14.69
C GLY A 31 -15.93 -17.10 -14.30
N ASP A 32 -15.12 -16.71 -15.28
CA ASP A 32 -13.85 -16.03 -15.01
C ASP A 32 -14.07 -14.68 -14.30
N LEU A 33 -15.13 -13.95 -14.66
CA LEU A 33 -15.50 -12.70 -14.00
C LEU A 33 -15.96 -12.93 -12.55
N GLU A 34 -16.73 -13.97 -12.29
CA GLU A 34 -17.13 -14.36 -10.93
C GLU A 34 -15.93 -14.72 -10.05
N ASP A 35 -15.00 -15.53 -10.58
CA ASP A 35 -13.76 -15.90 -9.88
C ASP A 35 -12.84 -14.69 -9.65
N TYR A 36 -12.76 -13.78 -10.63
CA TYR A 36 -12.01 -12.54 -10.51
C TYR A 36 -12.58 -11.62 -9.42
N ILE A 37 -13.91 -11.51 -9.34
CA ILE A 37 -14.60 -10.79 -8.25
C ILE A 37 -14.23 -11.39 -6.90
N HIS A 38 -14.36 -12.71 -6.74
CA HIS A 38 -14.03 -13.39 -5.48
C HIS A 38 -12.59 -13.14 -5.05
N THR A 39 -11.65 -13.14 -6.00
CA THR A 39 -10.24 -12.84 -5.74
C THR A 39 -10.05 -11.39 -5.26
N LEU A 40 -10.68 -10.42 -5.93
CA LEU A 40 -10.60 -9.01 -5.54
C LEU A 40 -11.21 -8.75 -4.16
N GLU A 41 -12.35 -9.36 -3.86
CA GLU A 41 -13.01 -9.23 -2.56
C GLU A 41 -12.14 -9.79 -1.42
N ALA A 42 -11.47 -10.92 -1.65
CA ALA A 42 -10.52 -11.48 -0.69
C ALA A 42 -9.35 -10.53 -0.43
N GLU A 43 -8.79 -9.89 -1.46
CA GLU A 43 -7.70 -8.94 -1.28
C GLU A 43 -8.16 -7.64 -0.61
N ILE A 44 -9.39 -7.19 -0.86
CA ILE A 44 -10.02 -6.09 -0.13
C ILE A 44 -10.12 -6.44 1.36
N ALA A 45 -10.59 -7.64 1.70
CA ALA A 45 -10.70 -8.09 3.08
C ALA A 45 -9.33 -8.13 3.77
N ARG A 46 -8.33 -8.72 3.11
CA ARG A 46 -6.94 -8.77 3.60
C ARG A 46 -6.37 -7.36 3.83
N THR A 47 -6.56 -6.46 2.87
CA THR A 47 -6.07 -5.08 2.96
C THR A 47 -6.72 -4.33 4.12
N ARG A 48 -8.04 -4.48 4.30
CA ARG A 48 -8.77 -3.89 5.43
C ARG A 48 -8.24 -4.39 6.77
N ALA A 49 -7.93 -5.67 6.90
CA ALA A 49 -7.34 -6.24 8.12
C ALA A 49 -5.96 -5.64 8.45
N HIS A 50 -5.11 -5.44 7.43
CA HIS A 50 -3.83 -4.75 7.61
C HIS A 50 -3.99 -3.29 8.04
N ILE A 51 -4.95 -2.57 7.44
CA ILE A 51 -5.26 -1.18 7.84
C ILE A 51 -5.70 -1.14 9.32
N ALA A 52 -6.61 -2.02 9.73
CA ALA A 52 -7.09 -2.08 11.11
C ALA A 52 -5.95 -2.36 12.11
N THR A 53 -5.02 -3.25 11.74
CA THR A 53 -3.83 -3.54 12.55
C THR A 53 -2.95 -2.30 12.72
N ARG A 54 -2.69 -1.57 11.63
CA ARG A 54 -1.85 -0.36 11.63
C ARG A 54 -2.50 0.81 12.35
N SER A 55 -3.82 0.99 12.20
CA SER A 55 -4.54 2.04 12.92
C SER A 55 -4.55 1.78 14.43
N GLY A 56 -4.72 0.52 14.85
CA GLY A 56 -4.61 0.12 16.25
C GLY A 56 -3.23 0.46 16.86
N GLN A 57 -2.16 0.16 16.13
CA GLN A 57 -0.79 0.52 16.53
C GLN A 57 -0.61 2.04 16.67
N ARG A 58 -1.13 2.81 15.70
CA ARG A 58 -1.08 4.27 15.74
C ARG A 58 -1.82 4.84 16.96
N THR A 59 -3.05 4.38 17.21
CA THR A 59 -3.83 4.85 18.36
C THR A 59 -3.17 4.48 19.69
N ALA A 60 -2.57 3.29 19.79
CA ALA A 60 -1.82 2.90 20.99
C ALA A 60 -0.59 3.81 21.22
N ALA A 61 0.16 4.12 20.16
CA ALA A 61 1.29 5.04 20.23
C ALA A 61 0.84 6.46 20.62
N GLU A 62 -0.21 6.99 20.00
CA GLU A 62 -0.75 8.32 20.30
C GLU A 62 -1.19 8.44 21.77
N ARG A 63 -1.77 7.37 22.35
CA ARG A 63 -2.12 7.33 23.78
C ARG A 63 -0.90 7.36 24.68
N LEU A 64 0.15 6.62 24.35
CA LEU A 64 1.41 6.63 25.10
C LEU A 64 2.07 8.02 25.05
N PHE A 65 2.15 8.65 23.87
CA PHE A 65 2.71 9.99 23.71
C PHE A 65 1.93 11.06 24.48
N ARG A 66 0.59 10.96 24.50
CA ARG A 66 -0.25 11.88 25.29
C ARG A 66 -0.09 11.68 26.79
N ALA A 67 0.04 10.44 27.26
CA ALA A 67 0.26 10.14 28.67
C ALA A 67 1.66 10.52 29.17
N ALA A 68 2.65 10.57 28.26
CA ALA A 68 4.03 10.94 28.57
C ALA A 68 4.32 12.45 28.44
N SER A 69 3.34 13.25 28.01
CA SER A 69 3.44 14.70 27.96
C SER A 69 2.92 15.28 29.29
N PRO A 70 3.71 16.10 30.02
CA PRO A 70 3.34 16.64 31.35
C PRO A 70 2.17 17.63 31.32
#